data_AF-A0A451C7G4-F1
#
_entry.id   AF-A0A451C7G4-F1
#
_cell.length_a   1.000
_cell.length_b   1.000
_cell.length_c   1.000
_cell.angle_alpha   90.00
_cell.angle_beta   90.00
_cell.angle_gamma   90.00
#
_symmetry.space_group_name_H-M   'P 1'
#
loop_
_entity.id
_entity.type
_entity.pdbx_description
1 polymer ?
#
loop_
_entity_poly.entity_id
_entity_poly.type
_entity_poly.pdbx_seq_one_letter_code
_entity_poly.pdbx_strand_id
1 'polypeptide(L)'
;QLRATMSAIRHPCLIVGRCPSNFEGRNTVSKVFYDWIKKARIALPEVHVIINERSNQRILSKPLKIENYPTAQQVQQSKNTRQQIGGDVHVKGLRFFPEDATNDSPFWIWYADTNCPGIIGDDSVAGFRLRKSNIAIGFSERMTDVFRDASESYARFNRYFIGEVHIQDQGVIPNAHRDDFEKTDEWLDIREQLIEFARERSREAYALSEGRNADIEKLISIADRQIEKIARKQRTGVVSKAERIKLDANIEKYIGKIEAAEKADRPEEERERLGKKRKELQLTKGRIAEIKFTAGGLDTSQGNRMIISQIGNNIKTIDISTLLSNNSER
;
A
#
# COMPACT_ATOMS: atom_id res chain seq x y z
N GLN A 1 59.48 0.75 -6.97
CA GLN A 1 59.06 2.10 -7.41
C GLN A 1 57.57 2.06 -7.73
N LEU A 2 56.74 2.56 -6.81
CA LEU A 2 55.32 2.79 -7.05
C LEU A 2 55.19 4.00 -7.98
N ARG A 3 54.81 3.80 -9.25
CA ARG A 3 54.27 4.89 -10.08
C ARG A 3 52.76 4.90 -9.91
N ALA A 4 52.31 5.56 -8.84
CA ALA A 4 50.94 6.05 -8.77
C ALA A 4 50.95 7.44 -9.40
N THR A 5 50.49 7.55 -10.66
CA THR A 5 50.16 8.83 -11.25
C THR A 5 48.80 9.25 -10.71
N MET A 6 48.78 9.76 -9.47
CA MET A 6 47.64 10.51 -8.94
C MET A 6 47.73 11.93 -9.49
N SER A 7 46.97 12.21 -10.54
CA SER A 7 46.52 13.58 -10.78
C SER A 7 45.49 13.90 -9.72
N ALA A 8 45.76 14.94 -8.92
CA ALA A 8 44.88 15.41 -7.86
C ALA A 8 43.54 15.88 -8.46
N ILE A 9 42.51 15.05 -8.34
CA ILE A 9 41.12 15.49 -8.43
C ILE A 9 40.47 15.15 -7.09
N ARG A 10 40.29 16.15 -6.25
CA ARG A 10 39.33 16.11 -5.14
C ARG A 10 37.94 15.98 -5.75
N HIS A 11 37.40 14.78 -5.92
CA HIS A 11 35.99 14.57 -6.28
C HIS A 11 35.40 13.42 -5.45
N PRO A 12 34.39 13.68 -4.60
CA PRO A 12 33.63 12.66 -3.90
C PRO A 12 32.62 12.03 -4.88
N CYS A 13 33.10 11.27 -5.87
CA CYS A 13 32.25 10.75 -6.95
C CYS A 13 32.58 9.28 -7.26
N LEU A 14 32.57 8.42 -6.24
CA LEU A 14 32.60 6.96 -6.39
C LEU A 14 31.44 6.35 -5.58
N ILE A 15 30.22 6.77 -5.91
CA ILE A 15 29.00 6.10 -5.43
C ILE A 15 28.65 5.03 -6.47
N VAL A 16 29.42 3.93 -6.42
CA VAL A 16 29.05 2.67 -7.07
C VAL A 16 27.70 2.26 -6.49
N GLY A 17 26.69 2.27 -7.35
CA GLY A 17 25.31 2.07 -6.96
C GLY A 17 25.03 0.69 -6.41
N ARG A 18 24.00 0.60 -5.58
CA ARG A 18 23.49 -0.67 -5.07
C ARG A 18 22.57 -1.30 -6.10
N CYS A 19 23.09 -1.54 -7.30
CA CYS A 19 22.46 -2.52 -8.17
C CYS A 19 22.67 -3.89 -7.50
N PRO A 20 21.69 -4.80 -7.49
CA PRO A 20 21.92 -6.19 -7.09
C PRO A 20 22.83 -6.87 -8.12
N SER A 21 24.12 -6.50 -8.17
CA SER A 21 25.11 -7.15 -9.01
C SER A 21 25.53 -8.45 -8.35
N ASN A 22 25.55 -9.51 -9.16
CA ASN A 22 25.87 -10.88 -8.79
C ASN A 22 27.04 -11.03 -7.81
N PHE A 23 26.77 -11.73 -6.70
CA PHE A 23 27.75 -12.56 -6.03
C PHE A 23 27.13 -13.96 -5.87
N GLU A 24 27.72 -14.91 -6.58
CA GLU A 24 27.62 -16.37 -6.39
C GLU A 24 26.25 -16.93 -5.94
N GLY A 25 25.39 -17.25 -6.90
CA GLY A 25 24.53 -18.45 -6.87
C GLY A 25 23.54 -18.65 -5.71
N ARG A 26 23.36 -17.68 -4.80
CA ARG A 26 22.51 -17.85 -3.60
C ARG A 26 21.55 -16.69 -3.33
N ASN A 27 21.37 -15.78 -4.27
CA ASN A 27 20.48 -14.64 -4.07
C ASN A 27 19.28 -14.70 -5.02
N THR A 28 18.16 -15.25 -4.54
CA THR A 28 16.89 -15.40 -5.28
C THR A 28 16.42 -14.10 -5.92
N VAL A 29 16.66 -12.97 -5.26
CA VAL A 29 16.28 -11.64 -5.72
C VAL A 29 17.13 -11.13 -6.89
N SER A 30 18.42 -11.46 -6.95
CA SER A 30 19.25 -11.15 -8.12
C SER A 30 18.65 -11.80 -9.36
N LYS A 31 18.29 -13.08 -9.26
CA LYS A 31 17.62 -13.80 -10.34
C LYS A 31 16.31 -13.12 -10.76
N VAL A 32 15.46 -12.72 -9.80
CA VAL A 32 14.20 -11.99 -10.08
C VAL A 32 14.47 -10.69 -10.85
N PHE A 33 15.49 -9.92 -10.45
CA PHE A 33 15.88 -8.69 -11.13
C PHE A 33 16.32 -8.96 -12.57
N TYR A 34 17.26 -9.87 -12.78
CA TYR A 34 17.77 -10.18 -14.12
C TYR A 34 16.73 -10.81 -15.03
N ASP A 35 15.86 -11.67 -14.50
CA ASP A 35 14.74 -12.25 -15.25
C ASP A 35 13.78 -11.14 -15.71
N TRP A 36 13.47 -10.16 -14.84
CA TRP A 36 12.65 -9.02 -15.19
C TRP A 36 13.30 -8.13 -16.25
N ILE A 37 14.58 -7.74 -16.06
CA ILE A 37 15.33 -6.94 -17.04
C ILE A 37 15.34 -7.60 -18.42
N LYS A 38 15.58 -8.92 -18.47
CA LYS A 38 15.57 -9.71 -19.71
C LYS A 38 14.18 -9.72 -20.35
N LYS A 39 13.12 -9.87 -19.56
CA LYS A 39 11.72 -9.84 -20.05
C LYS A 39 11.35 -8.45 -20.58
N ALA A 40 11.75 -7.40 -19.88
CA ALA A 40 11.56 -5.99 -20.23
C ALA A 40 12.40 -5.57 -21.46
N ARG A 41 13.39 -6.38 -21.85
CA ARG A 41 14.36 -6.10 -22.93
C ARG A 41 15.17 -4.82 -22.67
N ILE A 42 15.32 -4.43 -21.41
CA ILE A 42 16.09 -3.24 -21.01
C ILE A 42 17.58 -3.52 -21.20
N ALA A 43 18.28 -2.63 -21.90
CA ALA A 43 19.73 -2.65 -21.99
C ALA A 43 20.33 -2.23 -20.64
N LEU A 44 20.91 -3.17 -19.91
CA LEU A 44 21.57 -2.92 -18.64
C LEU A 44 23.10 -2.99 -18.81
N PRO A 45 23.78 -1.85 -19.02
CA PRO A 45 25.23 -1.85 -19.07
C PRO A 45 25.81 -2.14 -17.69
N GLU A 46 26.66 -3.18 -17.59
CA GLU A 46 27.33 -3.54 -16.34
C GLU A 46 28.80 -3.13 -16.37
N VAL A 47 29.28 -2.57 -15.26
CA VAL A 47 30.68 -2.20 -15.07
C VAL A 47 31.24 -2.96 -13.88
N HIS A 48 32.23 -3.81 -14.13
CA HIS A 48 32.93 -4.54 -13.07
C HIS A 48 34.25 -3.84 -12.74
N VAL A 49 34.41 -3.43 -11.48
CA VAL A 49 35.69 -2.92 -10.99
C VAL A 49 36.49 -4.09 -10.44
N ILE A 50 37.66 -4.32 -11.00
CA ILE A 50 38.52 -5.45 -10.64
C ILE A 50 39.78 -4.91 -9.95
N ILE A 51 40.02 -5.37 -8.72
CA ILE A 51 41.21 -5.05 -7.93
C ILE A 51 42.19 -6.23 -8.04
N ASN A 52 43.36 -5.98 -8.60
CA ASN A 52 44.44 -6.96 -8.71
C ASN A 52 45.47 -6.74 -7.60
N GLU A 53 45.58 -7.67 -6.67
CA GLU A 53 46.57 -7.67 -5.59
C GLU A 53 47.52 -8.86 -5.73
N ARG A 54 48.72 -8.61 -6.28
CA ARG A 54 49.80 -9.60 -6.50
C ARG A 54 49.34 -10.84 -7.27
N SER A 55 48.76 -11.82 -6.56
CA SER A 55 48.30 -13.12 -7.07
C SER A 55 46.78 -13.31 -6.96
N ASN A 56 46.06 -12.33 -6.41
CA ASN A 56 44.62 -12.39 -6.19
C ASN A 56 43.91 -11.31 -7.02
N GLN A 57 42.89 -11.74 -7.75
CA GLN A 57 41.96 -10.85 -8.44
C GLN A 57 40.65 -10.83 -7.66
N ARG A 58 40.16 -9.64 -7.31
CA ARG A 58 38.88 -9.47 -6.61
C ARG A 58 38.01 -8.48 -7.35
N ILE A 59 36.78 -8.88 -7.66
CA ILE A 59 35.77 -7.98 -8.19
C ILE A 59 35.19 -7.19 -7.02
N LEU A 60 35.31 -5.87 -7.06
CA LEU A 60 34.64 -4.99 -6.12
C LEU A 60 33.14 -5.05 -6.42
N SER A 61 32.40 -5.68 -5.52
CA SER A 61 30.94 -5.72 -5.57
C SER A 61 30.38 -5.21 -4.23
N LYS A 62 29.26 -4.48 -4.31
CA LYS A 62 28.44 -4.12 -3.13
C LYS A 62 27.09 -4.81 -3.29
N PRO A 63 26.98 -6.10 -2.94
CA PRO A 63 25.71 -6.81 -3.09
C PRO A 63 24.64 -6.12 -2.23
N LEU A 64 23.41 -6.06 -2.75
CA LEU A 64 22.26 -5.79 -1.89
C LEU A 64 22.19 -6.93 -0.87
N LYS A 65 22.48 -6.60 0.39
CA LYS A 65 22.36 -7.56 1.50
C LYS A 65 20.89 -7.81 1.74
N ILE A 66 20.44 -9.02 1.48
CA ILE A 66 19.07 -9.42 1.81
C ILE A 66 19.10 -9.88 3.27
N GLU A 67 19.28 -8.88 4.12
CA GLU A 67 19.25 -8.99 5.57
C GLU A 67 18.01 -8.24 6.04
N ASN A 68 17.51 -8.59 7.22
CA ASN A 68 16.48 -7.79 7.84
C ASN A 68 17.09 -6.45 8.27
N TYR A 69 16.46 -5.34 7.87
CA TYR A 69 16.96 -4.01 8.24
C TYR A 69 16.28 -3.53 9.53
N PRO A 70 17.02 -2.88 10.44
CA PRO A 70 16.41 -2.26 11.60
C PRO A 70 15.65 -1.00 11.17
N THR A 71 14.55 -0.71 11.86
CA THR A 71 13.89 0.58 11.77
C THR A 71 14.72 1.67 12.46
N ALA A 72 14.50 2.93 12.11
CA ALA A 72 15.16 4.06 12.79
C ALA A 72 14.88 4.07 14.30
N GLN A 73 13.69 3.65 14.71
CA GLN A 73 13.32 3.50 16.12
C GLN A 73 14.17 2.43 16.82
N GLN A 74 14.36 1.27 16.19
CA GLN A 74 15.24 0.22 16.70
C GLN A 74 16.69 0.69 16.80
N VAL A 75 17.22 1.35 15.76
CA VAL A 75 18.58 1.92 15.79
C VAL A 75 18.75 2.93 16.93
N GLN A 76 17.72 3.72 17.24
CA GLN A 76 17.75 4.64 18.37
C GLN A 76 17.73 3.91 19.72
N GLN A 77 16.99 2.81 19.84
CA GLN A 77 16.94 1.99 21.05
C GLN A 77 18.26 1.23 21.31
N SER A 78 18.91 0.68 20.28
CA SER A 78 20.20 -0.03 20.45
C SER A 78 21.31 0.88 20.94
N LYS A 79 21.33 2.15 20.48
CA LYS A 79 22.28 3.14 20.99
C LYS A 79 22.18 3.31 22.50
N ASN A 80 20.98 3.15 23.05
CA ASN A 80 20.73 3.27 24.48
C ASN A 80 21.04 1.98 25.26
N THR A 81 20.87 0.80 24.66
CA THR A 81 20.97 -0.50 25.36
C THR A 81 22.20 -1.34 25.03
N ARG A 82 23.03 -0.96 24.04
CA ARG A 82 24.18 -1.73 23.51
C ARG A 82 23.86 -3.18 23.11
N GLN A 83 22.59 -3.51 22.84
CA GLN A 83 22.18 -4.83 22.35
C GLN A 83 22.18 -4.89 20.83
N GLN A 84 22.51 -6.06 20.29
CA GLN A 84 22.31 -6.38 18.89
C GLN A 84 20.80 -6.53 18.63
N ILE A 85 20.26 -5.74 17.70
CA ILE A 85 18.82 -5.76 17.37
C ILE A 85 18.63 -6.49 16.04
N GLY A 86 17.69 -7.44 16.02
CA GLY A 86 17.20 -8.04 14.77
C GLY A 86 16.37 -7.02 13.98
N GLY A 87 16.53 -6.95 12.66
CA GLY A 87 15.78 -6.01 11.85
C GLY A 87 14.30 -6.40 11.73
N ASP A 88 13.40 -5.43 11.88
CA ASP A 88 11.97 -5.67 11.66
C ASP A 88 11.57 -5.49 10.18
N VAL A 89 12.42 -4.88 9.36
CA VAL A 89 12.15 -4.67 7.93
C VAL A 89 12.58 -5.91 7.17
N HIS A 90 11.61 -6.73 6.76
CA HIS A 90 11.80 -7.98 6.03
C HIS A 90 11.68 -7.73 4.53
N VAL A 91 12.73 -8.06 3.76
CA VAL A 91 12.69 -8.04 2.29
C VAL A 91 12.16 -9.36 1.77
N LYS A 92 10.99 -9.33 1.13
CA LYS A 92 10.28 -10.52 0.60
C LYS A 92 10.60 -10.78 -0.88
N GLY A 93 10.95 -9.74 -1.62
CA GLY A 93 11.20 -9.80 -3.06
C GLY A 93 11.48 -8.43 -3.66
N LEU A 94 11.29 -8.33 -4.98
CA LEU A 94 11.37 -7.07 -5.72
C LEU A 94 10.07 -6.77 -6.43
N ARG A 95 9.80 -5.47 -6.57
CA ARG A 95 8.74 -4.92 -7.40
C ARG A 95 9.34 -3.94 -8.40
N PHE A 96 8.62 -3.75 -9.49
CA PHE A 96 9.06 -2.93 -10.61
C PHE A 96 7.97 -1.95 -11.00
N PHE A 97 8.36 -0.79 -11.52
CA PHE A 97 7.43 0.22 -12.00
C PHE A 97 8.01 1.03 -13.17
N PRO A 98 7.26 1.24 -14.26
CA PRO A 98 6.06 0.49 -14.63
C PRO A 98 6.34 -1.02 -14.73
N GLU A 99 5.33 -1.87 -14.52
CA GLU A 99 5.52 -3.33 -14.53
C GLU A 99 5.88 -3.87 -15.93
N ASP A 100 5.41 -3.15 -16.95
CA ASP A 100 5.59 -3.37 -18.38
C ASP A 100 6.64 -2.43 -18.98
N ALA A 101 7.51 -1.83 -18.15
CA ALA A 101 8.60 -1.00 -18.64
C ALA A 101 9.45 -1.76 -19.68
N THR A 102 9.92 -1.02 -20.67
CA THR A 102 10.76 -1.55 -21.74
C THR A 102 12.01 -0.70 -21.89
N ASN A 103 12.90 -1.06 -22.82
CA ASN A 103 14.06 -0.24 -23.13
C ASN A 103 13.72 1.20 -23.58
N ASP A 104 12.53 1.38 -24.16
CA ASP A 104 12.08 2.67 -24.70
C ASP A 104 11.24 3.47 -23.68
N SER A 105 11.00 2.91 -22.49
CA SER A 105 10.36 3.65 -21.40
C SER A 105 11.25 4.81 -20.96
N PRO A 106 10.68 5.96 -20.57
CA PRO A 106 11.47 7.13 -20.16
C PRO A 106 12.23 6.88 -18.85
N PHE A 107 11.72 5.98 -18.02
CA PHE A 107 12.37 5.49 -16.81
C PHE A 107 11.81 4.12 -16.41
N TRP A 108 12.48 3.48 -15.46
CA TRP A 108 11.95 2.35 -14.71
C TRP A 108 12.45 2.39 -13.26
N ILE A 109 11.77 1.66 -12.39
CA ILE A 109 12.07 1.58 -10.96
C ILE A 109 12.18 0.12 -10.57
N TRP A 110 13.18 -0.21 -9.76
CA TRP A 110 13.14 -1.41 -8.94
C TRP A 110 13.09 -1.02 -7.47
N TYR A 111 12.35 -1.78 -6.67
CA TYR A 111 12.31 -1.57 -5.23
C TYR A 111 12.03 -2.85 -4.45
N ALA A 112 12.52 -2.89 -3.22
CA ALA A 112 12.30 -4.01 -2.31
C ALA A 112 10.83 -4.09 -1.91
N ASP A 113 10.25 -5.28 -2.07
CA ASP A 113 8.98 -5.61 -1.44
C ASP A 113 9.23 -5.91 0.04
N THR A 114 8.66 -5.10 0.93
CA THR A 114 8.89 -5.22 2.37
C THR A 114 7.59 -5.20 3.16
N ASN A 115 7.66 -5.68 4.40
CA ASN A 115 6.58 -5.51 5.37
C ASN A 115 6.39 -4.06 5.84
N CYS A 116 7.27 -3.12 5.46
CA CYS A 116 7.12 -1.68 5.66
C CYS A 116 6.76 -1.27 7.11
N PRO A 117 7.48 -1.73 8.16
CA PRO A 117 7.12 -1.51 9.57
C PRO A 117 7.36 -0.05 10.02
N GLY A 118 8.23 0.68 9.34
CA GLY A 118 8.64 2.03 9.69
C GLY A 118 9.76 2.56 8.80
N ILE A 119 10.29 3.72 9.17
CA ILE A 119 11.50 4.31 8.56
C ILE A 119 12.66 3.33 8.70
N ILE A 120 13.37 3.06 7.61
CA ILE A 120 14.56 2.22 7.61
C ILE A 120 15.71 2.99 8.25
N GLY A 121 16.35 2.39 9.25
CA GLY A 121 17.39 3.02 10.06
C GLY A 121 18.77 3.06 9.40
N ASP A 122 19.00 2.26 8.37
CA ASP A 122 20.22 2.31 7.56
C ASP A 122 20.05 3.32 6.41
N ASP A 123 20.58 4.53 6.61
CA ASP A 123 20.55 5.63 5.63
C ASP A 123 21.22 5.28 4.29
N SER A 124 22.05 4.24 4.28
CA SER A 124 22.74 3.80 3.07
C SER A 124 21.86 2.99 2.12
N VAL A 125 20.71 2.49 2.58
CA VAL A 125 19.66 1.84 1.76
C VAL A 125 18.34 2.58 1.76
N ALA A 126 18.01 3.29 2.84
CA ALA A 126 16.71 3.95 2.98
C ALA A 126 16.49 4.97 1.86
N GLY A 127 15.29 5.00 1.30
CA GLY A 127 14.91 5.91 0.22
C GLY A 127 15.09 5.35 -1.18
N PHE A 128 14.22 5.79 -2.07
CA PHE A 128 14.44 5.71 -3.51
C PHE A 128 15.58 6.66 -3.92
N ARG A 129 16.40 6.26 -4.88
CA ARG A 129 17.51 7.08 -5.41
C ARG A 129 17.42 7.19 -6.93
N LEU A 130 17.63 8.40 -7.47
CA LEU A 130 17.66 8.64 -8.90
C LEU A 130 18.98 8.17 -9.51
N ARG A 131 18.90 7.57 -10.69
CA ARG A 131 20.01 7.05 -11.49
C ARG A 131 19.85 7.53 -12.93
N LYS A 132 20.96 7.89 -13.56
CA LYS A 132 21.02 8.14 -15.01
C LYS A 132 22.36 7.61 -15.50
N SER A 133 22.39 6.78 -16.54
CA SER A 133 23.63 6.24 -17.12
C SER A 133 24.59 5.64 -16.07
N ASN A 134 24.05 4.82 -15.15
CA ASN A 134 24.75 4.18 -14.03
C ASN A 134 25.36 5.11 -12.95
N ILE A 135 25.17 6.43 -13.02
CA ILE A 135 25.55 7.35 -11.94
C ILE A 135 24.36 7.67 -11.05
N ALA A 136 24.61 7.91 -9.76
CA ALA A 136 23.62 8.46 -8.85
C ALA A 136 23.41 9.95 -9.16
N ILE A 137 22.15 10.39 -9.16
CA ILE A 137 21.78 11.80 -9.25
C ILE A 137 21.31 12.23 -7.86
N GLY A 138 22.15 13.02 -7.20
CA GLY A 138 21.97 13.39 -5.80
C GLY A 138 21.92 12.17 -4.87
N PHE A 139 21.23 12.35 -3.75
CA PHE A 139 20.97 11.31 -2.75
C PHE A 139 19.48 10.97 -2.71
N SER A 140 19.04 10.26 -1.66
CA SER A 140 17.63 9.88 -1.49
C SER A 140 16.67 11.09 -1.37
N GLU A 141 17.20 12.24 -0.97
CA GLU A 141 16.49 13.48 -0.69
C GLU A 141 15.77 14.02 -1.92
N ARG A 142 16.28 13.76 -3.13
CA ARG A 142 15.57 14.10 -4.37
C ARG A 142 14.23 13.40 -4.49
N MET A 143 14.18 12.12 -4.13
CA MET A 143 12.90 11.40 -4.05
C MET A 143 12.08 11.82 -2.83
N THR A 144 12.71 12.25 -1.74
CA THR A 144 11.98 12.85 -0.61
C THR A 144 11.19 14.09 -1.05
N ASP A 145 11.77 14.92 -1.93
CA ASP A 145 11.09 16.08 -2.50
C ASP A 145 9.93 15.67 -3.44
N VAL A 146 10.12 14.63 -4.27
CA VAL A 146 9.02 14.05 -5.09
C VAL A 146 7.86 13.54 -4.22
N PHE A 147 8.16 12.85 -3.11
CA PHE A 147 7.14 12.43 -2.15
C PHE A 147 6.45 13.62 -1.48
N ARG A 148 7.18 14.70 -1.17
CA ARG A 148 6.63 15.94 -0.60
C ARG A 148 5.63 16.60 -1.55
N ASP A 149 5.91 16.58 -2.84
CA ASP A 149 5.01 17.14 -3.86
C ASP A 149 3.70 16.37 -4.00
N ALA A 150 3.70 15.06 -3.67
CA ALA A 150 2.45 14.32 -3.56
C ALA A 150 1.61 14.76 -2.34
N SER A 151 2.28 15.08 -1.21
CA SER A 151 1.74 15.68 0.01
C SER A 151 2.89 15.97 0.99
N GLU A 152 2.86 17.10 1.69
CA GLU A 152 3.90 17.46 2.68
C GLU A 152 4.17 16.31 3.68
N SER A 153 3.10 15.68 4.16
CA SER A 153 3.18 14.57 5.11
C SER A 153 3.82 13.30 4.54
N TYR A 154 3.95 13.21 3.21
CA TYR A 154 4.43 12.01 2.52
C TYR A 154 5.95 11.98 2.37
N ALA A 155 6.65 13.11 2.55
CA ALA A 155 8.11 13.19 2.48
C ALA A 155 8.81 12.08 3.30
N ARG A 156 8.29 11.80 4.51
CA ARG A 156 8.85 10.75 5.40
C ARG A 156 8.77 9.34 4.82
N PHE A 157 7.79 9.05 3.94
CA PHE A 157 7.57 7.70 3.42
C PHE A 157 8.62 7.27 2.43
N ASN A 158 9.35 8.19 1.78
CA ASN A 158 10.48 7.80 0.93
C ASN A 158 11.42 6.83 1.68
N ARG A 159 11.73 7.15 2.95
CA ARG A 159 12.62 6.34 3.81
C ARG A 159 12.02 5.02 4.32
N TYR A 160 10.77 4.71 4.00
CA TYR A 160 10.18 3.39 4.27
C TYR A 160 10.56 2.36 3.20
N PHE A 161 11.13 2.81 2.07
CA PHE A 161 11.44 1.97 0.93
C PHE A 161 12.94 1.86 0.68
N ILE A 162 13.32 0.83 -0.07
CA ILE A 162 14.65 0.63 -0.64
C ILE A 162 14.45 0.47 -2.14
N GLY A 163 15.07 1.31 -2.96
CA GLY A 163 14.95 1.18 -4.40
C GLY A 163 15.72 2.23 -5.18
N GLU A 164 15.68 2.08 -6.49
CA GLU A 164 16.29 3.04 -7.42
C GLU A 164 15.36 3.31 -8.60
N VAL A 165 15.40 4.55 -9.05
CA VAL A 165 14.70 5.05 -10.24
C VAL A 165 15.76 5.27 -11.31
N HIS A 166 15.68 4.53 -12.40
CA HIS A 166 16.59 4.59 -13.53
C HIS A 166 15.97 5.40 -14.66
N ILE A 167 16.47 6.61 -14.83
CA ILE A 167 16.07 7.51 -15.92
C ILE A 167 16.77 7.08 -17.20
N GLN A 168 16.00 6.78 -18.23
CA GLN A 168 16.48 6.33 -19.54
C GLN A 168 16.40 7.43 -20.59
N ASP A 169 15.40 8.30 -20.50
CA ASP A 169 15.15 9.37 -21.47
C ASP A 169 16.40 10.24 -21.68
N GLN A 170 16.76 10.49 -22.94
CA GLN A 170 17.93 11.27 -23.32
C GLN A 170 17.72 12.78 -23.19
N GLY A 171 16.46 13.24 -23.20
CA GLY A 171 16.09 14.64 -22.97
C GLY A 171 16.27 15.07 -21.51
N VAL A 172 16.39 14.11 -20.58
CA VAL A 172 16.64 14.40 -19.16
C VAL A 172 18.13 14.59 -18.91
N ILE A 173 18.50 15.85 -18.64
CA ILE A 173 19.89 16.28 -18.50
C ILE A 173 20.22 16.50 -17.02
N PRO A 174 21.19 15.78 -16.44
CA PRO A 174 21.71 16.11 -15.11
C PRO A 174 22.32 17.50 -15.08
N ASN A 175 22.10 18.25 -13.99
CA ASN A 175 22.75 19.53 -13.80
C ASN A 175 24.28 19.39 -13.62
N ALA A 176 25.00 20.51 -13.62
CA ALA A 176 26.46 20.52 -13.51
C ALA A 176 27.01 19.81 -12.24
N HIS A 177 26.26 19.86 -11.13
CA HIS A 177 26.62 19.24 -9.86
C HIS A 177 26.21 17.76 -9.76
N ARG A 178 25.40 17.27 -10.72
CA ARG A 178 24.82 15.92 -10.77
C ARG A 178 24.01 15.58 -9.51
N ASP A 179 23.42 16.59 -8.89
CA ASP A 179 22.59 16.47 -7.69
C ASP A 179 21.10 16.68 -7.97
N ASP A 180 20.75 17.07 -9.19
CA ASP A 180 19.40 17.17 -9.72
C ASP A 180 19.42 17.13 -11.27
N PHE A 181 18.24 17.21 -11.87
CA PHE A 181 18.06 17.37 -13.31
C PHE A 181 17.71 18.81 -13.68
N GLU A 182 18.09 19.21 -14.90
CA GLU A 182 17.62 20.44 -15.53
C GLU A 182 16.09 20.39 -15.71
N LYS A 183 15.44 21.55 -15.70
CA LYS A 183 13.98 21.66 -15.87
C LYS A 183 13.60 21.57 -17.34
N THR A 184 13.78 20.40 -17.92
CA THR A 184 13.30 20.07 -19.27
C THR A 184 11.88 19.50 -19.21
N ASP A 185 11.15 19.59 -20.33
CA ASP A 185 9.78 19.07 -20.42
C ASP A 185 9.75 17.56 -20.14
N GLU A 186 10.74 16.81 -20.64
CA GLU A 186 10.85 15.36 -20.42
C GLU A 186 11.05 15.01 -18.93
N TRP A 187 11.84 15.83 -18.20
CA TRP A 187 12.00 15.61 -16.76
C TRP A 187 10.72 15.94 -16.00
N LEU A 188 10.01 17.00 -16.37
CA LEU A 188 8.75 17.37 -15.73
C LEU A 188 7.70 16.27 -15.91
N ASP A 189 7.57 15.71 -17.11
CA ASP A 189 6.65 14.61 -17.41
C ASP A 189 6.97 13.34 -16.62
N ILE A 190 8.25 12.97 -16.50
CA ILE A 190 8.67 11.85 -15.65
C ILE A 190 8.37 12.15 -14.19
N ARG A 191 8.66 13.36 -13.74
CA ARG A 191 8.46 13.77 -12.35
C ARG A 191 7.00 13.71 -11.94
N GLU A 192 6.06 14.06 -12.81
CA GLU A 192 4.63 13.87 -12.57
C GLU A 192 4.25 12.39 -12.35
N GLN A 193 4.81 11.49 -13.17
CA GLN A 193 4.61 10.05 -12.99
C GLN A 193 5.22 9.54 -11.67
N LEU A 194 6.38 10.07 -11.29
CA LEU A 194 7.01 9.75 -10.00
C LEU A 194 6.21 10.28 -8.81
N ILE A 195 5.50 11.41 -8.94
CA ILE A 195 4.59 11.93 -7.92
C ILE A 195 3.41 10.98 -7.71
N GLU A 196 2.80 10.47 -8.79
CA GLU A 196 1.71 9.49 -8.65
C GLU A 196 2.23 8.17 -8.03
N PHE A 197 3.39 7.69 -8.49
CA PHE A 197 4.06 6.55 -7.87
C PHE A 197 4.27 6.77 -6.36
N ALA A 198 4.80 7.92 -5.96
CA ALA A 198 5.02 8.27 -4.56
C ALA A 198 3.71 8.34 -3.75
N ARG A 199 2.63 8.86 -4.36
CA ARG A 199 1.29 8.91 -3.76
C ARG A 199 0.75 7.51 -3.48
N GLU A 200 0.85 6.61 -4.44
CA GLU A 200 0.44 5.21 -4.25
C GLU A 200 1.27 4.49 -3.18
N ARG A 201 2.60 4.61 -3.24
CA ARG A 201 3.49 3.98 -2.25
C ARG A 201 3.25 4.52 -0.84
N SER A 202 2.95 5.82 -0.71
CA SER A 202 2.58 6.42 0.57
C SER A 202 1.26 5.86 1.11
N ARG A 203 0.22 5.73 0.27
CA ARG A 203 -1.06 5.10 0.63
C ARG A 203 -0.87 3.64 1.06
N GLU A 204 -0.01 2.91 0.36
CA GLU A 204 0.34 1.52 0.69
C GLU A 204 1.02 1.43 2.08
N ALA A 205 2.00 2.29 2.35
CA ALA A 205 2.66 2.35 3.66
C ALA A 205 1.67 2.68 4.79
N TYR A 206 0.72 3.60 4.55
CA TYR A 206 -0.37 3.87 5.50
C TYR A 206 -1.24 2.65 5.73
N ALA A 207 -1.73 2.00 4.66
CA ALA A 207 -2.61 0.85 4.76
C ALA A 207 -1.96 -0.31 5.51
N LEU A 208 -0.67 -0.57 5.29
CA LEU A 208 0.09 -1.56 6.05
C LEU A 208 0.21 -1.17 7.53
N SER A 209 0.43 0.12 7.83
CA SER A 209 0.50 0.60 9.21
C SER A 209 -0.84 0.53 9.94
N GLU A 210 -1.93 0.97 9.32
CA GLU A 210 -3.28 0.85 9.88
C GLU A 210 -3.66 -0.63 10.05
N GLY A 211 -3.34 -1.43 9.04
CA GLY A 211 -3.56 -2.86 9.03
C GLY A 211 -2.84 -3.57 10.16
N ARG A 212 -1.60 -3.18 10.53
CA ARG A 212 -0.87 -3.72 11.69
C ARG A 212 -1.45 -3.27 13.03
N ASN A 213 -1.88 -2.02 13.13
CA ASN A 213 -2.37 -1.43 14.37
C ASN A 213 -3.88 -1.68 14.62
N ALA A 214 -4.57 -2.33 13.69
CA ALA A 214 -5.98 -2.61 13.84
C ALA A 214 -6.27 -3.59 15.00
N ASP A 215 -7.32 -3.30 15.76
CA ASP A 215 -7.86 -4.20 16.77
C ASP A 215 -8.68 -5.30 16.08
N ILE A 216 -8.15 -6.52 16.07
CA ILE A 216 -8.78 -7.66 15.40
C ILE A 216 -10.11 -8.03 16.03
N GLU A 217 -10.20 -8.05 17.36
CA GLU A 217 -11.43 -8.43 18.05
C GLU A 217 -12.54 -7.43 17.74
N LYS A 218 -12.20 -6.14 17.70
CA LYS A 218 -13.13 -5.09 17.27
C LYS A 218 -13.53 -5.25 15.80
N LEU A 219 -12.59 -5.55 14.90
CA LEU A 219 -12.90 -5.76 13.48
C LEU A 219 -13.83 -6.96 13.28
N ILE A 220 -13.55 -8.09 13.91
CA ILE A 220 -14.36 -9.30 13.86
C ILE A 220 -15.75 -9.03 14.45
N SER A 221 -15.82 -8.42 15.63
CA SER A 221 -17.10 -8.09 16.28
C SER A 221 -17.98 -7.19 15.41
N ILE A 222 -17.40 -6.19 14.74
CA ILE A 222 -18.17 -5.32 13.83
C ILE A 222 -18.62 -6.09 12.58
N ALA A 223 -17.77 -6.97 12.03
CA ALA A 223 -18.13 -7.82 10.90
C ALA A 223 -19.30 -8.75 11.24
N ASP A 224 -19.28 -9.39 12.42
CA ASP A 224 -20.36 -10.25 12.90
C ASP A 224 -21.69 -9.48 13.01
N ARG A 225 -21.65 -8.25 13.54
CA ARG A 225 -22.85 -7.38 13.58
C ARG A 225 -23.40 -7.06 12.19
N GLN A 226 -22.54 -6.89 11.17
CA GLN A 226 -23.01 -6.65 9.80
C GLN A 226 -23.65 -7.92 9.20
N ILE A 227 -23.04 -9.08 9.42
CA ILE A 227 -23.56 -10.37 8.97
C ILE A 227 -24.94 -10.60 9.60
N GLU A 228 -25.07 -10.39 10.91
CA GLU A 228 -26.34 -10.55 11.62
C GLU A 228 -27.40 -9.56 11.11
N LYS A 229 -27.02 -8.30 10.88
CA LYS A 229 -27.93 -7.28 10.33
C LYS A 229 -28.48 -7.69 8.97
N ILE A 230 -27.66 -8.27 8.10
CA ILE A 230 -28.09 -8.73 6.78
C ILE A 230 -28.92 -10.00 6.88
N ALA A 231 -28.55 -10.95 7.75
CA ALA A 231 -29.35 -12.14 8.02
C ALA A 231 -30.76 -11.78 8.53
N ARG A 232 -30.88 -10.76 9.39
CA ARG A 232 -32.19 -10.21 9.82
C ARG A 232 -32.96 -9.62 8.64
N LYS A 233 -32.30 -8.80 7.81
CA LYS A 233 -32.91 -8.18 6.61
C LYS A 233 -33.26 -9.18 5.51
N GLN A 234 -32.61 -10.33 5.43
CA GLN A 234 -33.03 -11.44 4.56
C GLN A 234 -34.37 -12.04 4.98
N ARG A 235 -34.59 -12.17 6.30
CA ARG A 235 -35.84 -12.67 6.85
C ARG A 235 -36.97 -11.64 6.74
N THR A 236 -36.69 -10.37 7.03
CA THR A 236 -37.73 -9.31 7.07
C THR A 236 -37.90 -8.56 5.75
N GLY A 237 -36.98 -8.72 4.80
CA GLY A 237 -36.90 -7.91 3.57
C GLY A 237 -36.27 -6.53 3.78
N VAL A 238 -35.89 -5.89 2.66
CA VAL A 238 -35.45 -4.48 2.60
C VAL A 238 -36.56 -3.57 2.12
N VAL A 239 -36.59 -2.34 2.63
CA VAL A 239 -37.66 -1.37 2.34
C VAL A 239 -37.48 -0.73 0.97
N SER A 240 -36.22 -0.59 0.51
CA SER A 240 -35.92 0.10 -0.76
C SER A 240 -34.61 -0.34 -1.40
N LYS A 241 -34.47 -0.05 -2.71
CA LYS A 241 -33.23 -0.27 -3.46
C LYS A 241 -32.06 0.54 -2.88
N ALA A 242 -32.33 1.74 -2.38
CA ALA A 242 -31.32 2.59 -1.74
C ALA A 242 -30.77 1.98 -0.44
N GLU A 243 -31.62 1.32 0.35
CA GLU A 243 -31.18 0.61 1.56
C GLU A 243 -30.25 -0.56 1.22
N ARG A 244 -30.56 -1.29 0.14
CA ARG A 244 -29.70 -2.38 -0.36
C ARG A 244 -28.33 -1.89 -0.81
N ILE A 245 -28.27 -0.77 -1.54
CA ILE A 245 -26.99 -0.15 -1.94
C ILE A 245 -26.17 0.26 -0.70
N LYS A 246 -26.83 0.82 0.33
CA LYS A 246 -26.15 1.18 1.59
C LYS A 246 -25.62 -0.06 2.33
N LEU A 247 -26.34 -1.18 2.34
CA LEU A 247 -25.86 -2.42 2.96
C LEU A 247 -24.65 -2.97 2.22
N ASP A 248 -24.69 -2.97 0.89
CA ASP A 248 -23.60 -3.45 0.04
C ASP A 248 -22.32 -2.62 0.24
N ALA A 249 -22.43 -1.29 0.16
CA ALA A 249 -21.31 -0.38 0.40
C ALA A 249 -20.71 -0.52 1.82
N ASN A 250 -21.55 -0.77 2.83
CA ASN A 250 -21.07 -1.00 4.19
C ASN A 250 -20.30 -2.33 4.31
N ILE A 251 -20.81 -3.42 3.74
CA ILE A 251 -20.09 -4.70 3.74
C ILE A 251 -18.76 -4.58 2.99
N GLU A 252 -18.77 -3.93 1.83
CA GLU A 252 -17.57 -3.73 1.01
C GLU A 252 -16.49 -2.96 1.76
N LYS A 253 -16.90 -1.91 2.49
CA LYS A 253 -15.99 -1.17 3.38
C LYS A 253 -15.35 -2.07 4.45
N TYR A 254 -16.11 -2.99 5.06
CA TYR A 254 -15.55 -3.90 6.08
C TYR A 254 -14.70 -5.01 5.49
N ILE A 255 -15.05 -5.51 4.29
CA ILE A 255 -14.18 -6.42 3.53
C ILE A 255 -12.83 -5.75 3.29
N GLY A 256 -12.81 -4.50 2.81
CA GLY A 256 -11.57 -3.76 2.59
C GLY A 256 -10.74 -3.56 3.87
N LYS A 257 -11.38 -3.30 5.01
CA LYS A 257 -10.68 -3.20 6.32
C LYS A 257 -10.06 -4.52 6.76
N ILE A 258 -10.79 -5.63 6.61
CA ILE A 258 -10.26 -6.96 6.96
C ILE A 258 -9.14 -7.36 6.00
N GLU A 259 -9.28 -7.08 4.71
CA GLU A 259 -8.23 -7.32 3.71
C GLU A 259 -6.94 -6.55 4.01
N ALA A 260 -7.05 -5.27 4.40
CA ALA A 260 -5.91 -4.47 4.79
C ALA A 260 -5.21 -5.05 6.04
N ALA A 261 -5.98 -5.49 7.04
CA ALA A 261 -5.44 -6.14 8.23
C ALA A 261 -4.80 -7.51 7.92
N GLU A 262 -5.39 -8.32 7.04
CA GLU A 262 -4.89 -9.64 6.62
C GLU A 262 -3.56 -9.54 5.83
N LYS A 263 -3.42 -8.50 5.01
CA LYS A 263 -2.20 -8.22 4.21
C LYS A 263 -1.07 -7.61 5.04
N ALA A 264 -1.39 -7.04 6.20
CA ALA A 264 -0.40 -6.48 7.09
C ALA A 264 0.50 -7.57 7.69
N ASP A 265 1.64 -7.15 8.22
CA ASP A 265 2.56 -8.05 8.90
C ASP A 265 2.01 -8.42 10.28
N ARG A 266 1.46 -9.64 10.38
CA ARG A 266 0.74 -10.15 11.55
C ARG A 266 1.01 -11.65 11.73
N PRO A 267 0.82 -12.18 12.95
CA PRO A 267 0.88 -13.61 13.20
C PRO A 267 -0.04 -14.41 12.26
N GLU A 268 0.40 -15.61 11.86
CA GLU A 268 -0.35 -16.43 10.89
C GLU A 268 -1.74 -16.81 11.40
N GLU A 269 -1.89 -17.07 12.71
CA GLU A 269 -3.20 -17.35 13.34
C GLU A 269 -4.18 -16.18 13.18
N GLU A 270 -3.71 -14.94 13.39
CA GLU A 270 -4.51 -13.74 13.20
C GLU A 270 -4.93 -13.58 11.73
N ARG A 271 -3.99 -13.81 10.81
CA ARG A 271 -4.26 -13.75 9.36
C ARG A 271 -5.28 -14.81 8.94
N GLU A 272 -5.20 -16.03 9.48
CA GLU A 272 -6.16 -17.09 9.18
C GLU A 272 -7.55 -16.75 9.73
N ARG A 273 -7.65 -16.20 10.95
CA ARG A 273 -8.92 -15.72 11.53
C ARG A 273 -9.56 -14.62 10.69
N LEU A 274 -8.77 -13.62 10.28
CA LEU A 274 -9.22 -12.54 9.39
C LEU A 274 -9.65 -13.08 8.03
N GLY A 275 -8.88 -14.00 7.44
CA GLY A 275 -9.19 -14.65 6.16
C GLY A 275 -10.48 -15.47 6.20
N LYS A 276 -10.75 -16.20 7.28
CA LYS A 276 -12.03 -16.89 7.51
C LYS A 276 -13.18 -15.89 7.56
N LYS A 277 -13.04 -14.80 8.31
CA LYS A 277 -14.08 -13.77 8.44
C LYS A 277 -14.32 -13.01 7.14
N ARG A 278 -13.27 -12.75 6.35
CA ARG A 278 -13.37 -12.15 5.02
C ARG A 278 -14.21 -13.00 4.07
N LYS A 279 -13.95 -14.31 4.00
CA LYS A 279 -14.73 -15.24 3.16
C LYS A 279 -16.22 -15.24 3.55
N GLU A 280 -16.50 -15.18 4.85
CA GLU A 280 -17.87 -15.09 5.37
C GLU A 280 -18.58 -13.79 4.95
N LEU A 281 -17.88 -12.64 5.01
CA LEU A 281 -18.41 -11.37 4.53
C LEU A 281 -18.63 -11.36 3.01
N GLN A 282 -17.72 -11.93 2.23
CA GLN A 282 -17.87 -12.04 0.77
C GLN A 282 -19.08 -12.90 0.40
N LEU A 283 -19.29 -14.03 1.07
CA LEU A 283 -20.48 -14.85 0.90
C LEU A 283 -21.74 -14.06 1.28
N THR A 284 -21.71 -13.32 2.38
CA THR A 284 -22.81 -12.47 2.82
C THR A 284 -23.12 -11.36 1.81
N LYS A 285 -22.10 -10.75 1.20
CA LYS A 285 -22.24 -9.77 0.11
C LYS A 285 -23.05 -10.34 -1.05
N GLY A 286 -22.69 -11.55 -1.50
CA GLY A 286 -23.43 -12.24 -2.58
C GLY A 286 -24.92 -12.40 -2.27
N ARG A 287 -25.24 -12.72 -1.01
CA ARG A 287 -26.63 -12.88 -0.57
C ARG A 287 -27.39 -11.57 -0.37
N ILE A 288 -26.74 -10.40 -0.37
CA ILE A 288 -27.43 -9.09 -0.42
C ILE A 288 -28.25 -9.00 -1.71
N ALA A 289 -27.78 -9.64 -2.78
CA ALA A 289 -28.44 -9.59 -4.07
C ALA A 289 -29.83 -10.26 -4.08
N GLU A 290 -30.03 -11.21 -3.18
CA GLU A 290 -31.20 -12.07 -3.08
C GLU A 290 -32.27 -11.52 -2.12
N ILE A 291 -31.98 -10.42 -1.41
CA ILE A 291 -32.91 -9.86 -0.44
C ILE A 291 -34.15 -9.30 -1.16
N LYS A 292 -35.33 -9.80 -0.76
CA LYS A 292 -36.63 -9.39 -1.28
C LYS A 292 -37.02 -7.99 -0.79
N PHE A 293 -37.72 -7.24 -1.63
CA PHE A 293 -38.35 -5.98 -1.24
C PHE A 293 -39.65 -6.24 -0.50
N THR A 294 -39.85 -5.59 0.64
CA THR A 294 -41.17 -5.54 1.27
C THR A 294 -41.95 -4.36 0.69
N ALA A 295 -43.05 -4.65 -0.03
CA ALA A 295 -43.99 -3.64 -0.46
C ALA A 295 -44.71 -3.09 0.79
N GLY A 296 -44.25 -1.94 1.27
CA GLY A 296 -44.75 -1.33 2.50
C GLY A 296 -44.22 0.08 2.67
N GLY A 297 -44.42 0.91 1.65
CA GLY A 297 -44.28 2.36 1.78
C GLY A 297 -45.43 2.90 2.62
N LEU A 298 -45.30 2.84 3.95
CA LEU A 298 -45.96 3.81 4.82
C LEU A 298 -44.86 4.74 5.33
N ASP A 299 -44.76 5.88 4.64
CA ASP A 299 -44.00 7.03 5.08
C ASP A 299 -44.49 7.44 6.48
N THR A 300 -43.61 7.26 7.47
CA THR A 300 -43.84 7.67 8.86
C THR A 300 -43.29 9.07 9.10
N SER A 301 -43.45 9.97 8.12
CA SER A 301 -43.30 11.39 8.32
C SER A 301 -44.34 11.90 9.33
N GLN A 302 -43.96 12.89 10.14
CA GLN A 302 -44.73 13.36 11.30
C GLN A 302 -46.16 13.83 10.96
N GLY A 303 -46.49 14.09 9.69
CA GLY A 303 -47.84 14.44 9.24
C GLY A 303 -48.87 13.30 9.31
N ASN A 304 -48.45 12.04 9.22
CA ASN A 304 -49.37 10.89 9.17
C ASN A 304 -49.78 10.33 10.55
N ARG A 305 -49.16 10.79 11.65
CA ARG A 305 -49.58 10.39 13.00
C ARG A 305 -50.95 10.96 13.39
N MET A 306 -51.34 12.13 12.85
CA MET A 306 -52.67 12.69 13.09
C MET A 306 -53.77 11.91 12.37
N ILE A 307 -53.49 11.39 11.18
CA ILE A 307 -54.48 10.60 10.41
C ILE A 307 -54.70 9.23 11.08
N ILE A 308 -53.63 8.59 11.56
CA ILE A 308 -53.73 7.31 12.28
C ILE A 308 -54.43 7.48 13.65
N SER A 309 -54.22 8.60 14.36
CA SER A 309 -54.97 8.88 15.60
C SER A 309 -56.44 9.23 15.33
N GLN A 310 -56.75 9.90 14.23
CA GLN A 310 -58.14 10.18 13.82
C GLN A 310 -58.90 8.92 13.38
N ILE A 311 -58.25 8.00 12.66
CA ILE A 311 -58.86 6.70 12.29
C ILE A 311 -59.04 5.80 13.52
N GLY A 312 -58.07 5.76 14.44
CA GLY A 312 -58.18 5.00 15.69
C GLY A 312 -59.25 5.52 16.65
N ASN A 313 -59.55 6.81 16.63
CA ASN A 313 -60.64 7.41 17.42
C ASN A 313 -62.02 7.23 16.76
N ASN A 314 -62.11 7.23 15.43
CA ASN A 314 -63.36 6.95 14.71
C ASN A 314 -63.78 5.46 14.79
N ILE A 315 -62.83 4.54 14.96
CA ILE A 315 -63.15 3.11 15.18
C ILE A 315 -63.63 2.86 16.63
N LYS A 316 -63.24 3.70 17.60
CA LYS A 316 -63.76 3.64 18.97
C LYS A 316 -65.15 4.28 19.14
N THR A 317 -65.63 5.02 18.15
CA THR A 317 -66.96 5.67 18.14
C THR A 317 -67.99 4.94 17.28
N ILE A 318 -67.64 3.80 16.67
CA ILE A 318 -68.66 2.85 16.21
C ILE A 318 -69.16 2.11 17.46
N ASP A 319 -70.20 2.73 17.98
CA ASP A 319 -70.90 2.48 19.21
C ASP A 319 -71.39 1.03 19.29
N ILE A 320 -71.00 0.35 20.37
CA ILE A 320 -71.53 -0.95 20.78
C ILE A 320 -73.04 -0.83 21.14
N SER A 321 -73.61 0.38 21.16
CA SER A 321 -75.05 0.60 21.35
C SER A 321 -75.95 0.07 20.23
N THR A 322 -75.46 -0.18 19.01
CA THR A 322 -76.32 -0.64 17.89
C THR A 322 -76.45 -2.17 17.78
N LEU A 323 -75.77 -2.94 18.63
CA LEU A 323 -75.84 -4.41 18.63
C LEU A 323 -76.66 -5.00 19.80
N LEU A 324 -77.30 -4.16 20.62
CA LEU A 324 -78.12 -4.60 21.76
C LEU A 324 -79.60 -4.15 21.74
N SER A 325 -80.11 -3.61 20.63
CA SER A 325 -81.53 -3.17 20.52
C SER A 325 -82.41 -3.99 19.58
N ASN A 326 -81.93 -5.06 18.95
CA ASN A 326 -82.77 -5.96 18.15
C ASN A 326 -82.93 -7.32 18.85
N ASN A 327 -83.71 -7.31 19.93
CA ASN A 327 -84.39 -8.50 20.43
C ASN A 327 -85.71 -8.09 21.13
N SER A 328 -86.68 -7.53 20.39
CA SER A 328 -88.11 -7.58 20.74
C SER A 328 -88.96 -7.03 19.59
N GLU A 329 -90.05 -7.74 19.27
CA GLU A 329 -91.09 -7.45 18.26
C GLU A 329 -90.89 -8.00 16.84
N ARG A 330 -90.99 -9.33 16.70
CA ARG A 330 -92.17 -9.99 16.10
C ARG A 330 -92.09 -11.51 16.22
#